data_AF-A0A292Z387-F1
#
_entry.id   AF-A0A292Z387-F1
#
_cell.length_a   1.000
_cell.length_b   1.000
_cell.length_c   1.000
_cell.angle_alpha   90.00
_cell.angle_beta   90.00
_cell.angle_gamma   90.00
#
_symmetry.space_group_name_H-M   'P 1'
#
loop_
_entity.id
_entity.type
_entity.pdbx_description
1 polymer ?
#
loop_
_entity_poly.entity_id
_entity_poly.type
_entity_poly.pdbx_seq_one_letter_code
_entity_poly.pdbx_strand_id
1 'polypeptide(L)' 'MTRPAHLPAVVMSTSVHLFSSTSFTPRLYPADRRATVRLGSRDVDVTLYADRANLARLRDLLAEVVAQLDAASGPTAA' A
#
# COMPACT_ATOMS: atom_id res chain seq x y z
N MET A 1 9.19 34.01 -2.59
CA MET A 1 9.86 32.97 -3.40
C MET A 1 8.78 32.13 -4.09
N THR A 2 8.72 32.18 -5.41
CA THR A 2 7.70 31.54 -6.24
C THR A 2 8.13 30.11 -6.59
N ARG A 3 7.28 29.11 -6.37
CA ARG A 3 7.56 27.70 -6.70
C ARG A 3 7.78 27.55 -8.22
N PRO A 4 8.88 26.95 -8.71
CA PRO A 4 9.11 26.75 -10.14
C PRO A 4 7.99 25.90 -10.78
N ALA A 5 7.53 26.32 -11.97
CA ALA A 5 6.34 25.78 -12.63
C ALA A 5 6.50 24.32 -13.10
N HIS A 6 7.72 23.83 -13.35
CA HIS A 6 7.98 22.46 -13.81
C HIS A 6 9.16 21.86 -13.04
N LEU A 7 8.86 21.22 -11.92
CA LEU A 7 9.73 20.16 -11.42
C LEU A 7 9.40 18.92 -12.26
N PRO A 8 10.38 18.26 -12.92
CA PRO A 8 10.09 17.02 -13.63
C PRO A 8 9.45 16.05 -12.64
N ALA A 9 8.29 15.48 -13.02
CA ALA A 9 7.67 14.43 -12.25
C ALA A 9 8.62 13.22 -12.30
N VAL A 10 9.42 13.03 -11.25
CA VAL A 10 10.22 11.83 -11.10
C VAL A 10 9.25 10.71 -10.75
N VAL A 11 8.93 9.88 -11.74
CA VAL A 11 8.19 8.64 -11.51
C VAL A 11 9.20 7.59 -11.06
N MET A 12 9.19 7.26 -9.77
CA MET A 12 9.96 6.13 -9.24
C MET A 12 9.04 4.93 -9.15
N SER A 13 9.47 3.80 -9.74
CA SER A 13 8.82 2.51 -9.52
C SER A 13 9.60 1.75 -8.45
N THR A 14 8.90 1.19 -7.47
CA THR A 14 9.50 0.32 -6.45
C THR A 14 8.60 -0.89 -6.29
N SER A 15 9.16 -2.07 -6.55
CA SER A 15 8.46 -3.34 -6.30
C SER A 15 8.68 -3.74 -4.85
N VAL A 16 7.59 -3.95 -4.12
CA VAL A 16 7.63 -4.43 -2.73
C VAL A 16 7.17 -5.88 -2.70
N HIS A 17 8.04 -6.76 -2.23
CA HIS A 17 7.71 -8.16 -1.97
C HIS A 17 7.31 -8.31 -0.51
N LEU A 18 6.09 -8.81 -0.28
CA LEU A 18 5.57 -9.08 1.06
C LEU A 18 5.83 -10.54 1.40
N PHE A 19 6.48 -10.77 2.54
CA PHE A 19 6.70 -12.08 3.13
C PHE A 19 5.89 -12.19 4.43
N SER A 20 5.75 -13.39 4.98
CA SER A 20 5.09 -13.60 6.28
C SER A 20 5.75 -12.83 7.43
N SER A 21 7.03 -12.48 7.30
CA SER A 21 7.79 -11.67 8.24
C SER A 21 7.67 -10.15 8.01
N THR A 22 7.01 -9.70 6.94
CA THR A 22 6.83 -8.27 6.65
C THR A 22 5.91 -7.65 7.69
N SER A 23 6.39 -6.58 8.34
CA SER A 23 5.60 -5.83 9.32
C SER A 23 4.90 -4.64 8.68
N PHE A 24 3.66 -4.39 9.09
CA PHE A 24 2.87 -3.22 8.69
C PHE A 24 2.68 -2.32 9.91
N THR A 25 3.24 -1.12 9.89
CA THR A 25 3.10 -0.15 10.99
C THR A 25 2.24 1.03 10.54
N PRO A 26 0.96 1.11 10.94
CA PRO A 26 0.12 2.25 10.61
C PRO A 26 0.44 3.45 11.52
N ARG A 27 0.35 4.66 10.96
CA ARG A 27 0.29 5.91 11.70
C ARG A 27 -0.90 6.73 11.21
N LEU A 28 -1.75 7.15 12.15
CA LEU A 28 -3.02 7.81 11.87
C LEU A 28 -2.91 9.32 12.04
N TYR A 29 -3.58 10.06 11.17
CA TYR A 29 -3.70 11.52 11.21
C TYR A 29 -5.20 11.89 11.15
N PRO A 30 -5.92 11.80 12.29
CA PRO A 30 -7.39 11.93 12.30
C PRO A 30 -7.88 13.30 11.83
N ALA A 31 -7.15 14.38 12.17
CA ALA A 31 -7.48 15.75 11.78
C ALA A 31 -7.55 15.91 10.25
N ASP A 32 -6.68 15.20 9.53
CA ASP A 32 -6.59 15.26 8.07
C ASP A 32 -7.40 14.15 7.37
N ARG A 33 -8.03 13.25 8.14
CA ARG A 33 -8.65 12.00 7.66
C ARG A 33 -7.69 11.15 6.81
N ARG A 34 -6.44 11.03 7.26
CA ARG A 34 -5.35 10.36 6.53
C ARG A 34 -4.63 9.33 7.40
N ALA A 35 -3.91 8.43 6.75
CA ALA A 35 -2.98 7.53 7.41
C ALA A 35 -1.74 7.30 6.54
N THR A 36 -0.66 6.91 7.19
CA THR A 36 0.48 6.27 6.54
C THR A 36 0.59 4.81 6.98
N VAL A 37 1.02 3.95 6.06
CA VAL A 37 1.37 2.55 6.38
C VAL A 37 2.82 2.35 6.00
N ARG A 38 3.66 2.09 7.00
CA ARG A 38 5.05 1.73 6.78
C ARG A 38 5.15 0.21 6.59
N LEU A 39 5.74 -0.19 5.46
CA LEU A 39 6.14 -1.55 5.16
C LEU A 39 7.65 -1.62 5.39
N GLY A 40 8.06 -2.40 6.40
CA GLY A 40 9.47 -2.45 6.80
C GLY A 40 10.04 -3.86 6.77
N SER A 41 11.22 -3.98 6.16
CA SER A 41 12.29 -4.91 6.54
C SER A 41 13.49 -4.10 7.05
N ARG A 42 14.56 -4.73 7.55
CA ARG A 42 15.70 -4.02 8.19
C ARG A 42 16.33 -2.91 7.33
N ASP A 43 16.23 -3.01 6.01
CA ASP A 43 17.04 -2.21 5.09
C ASP A 43 16.24 -1.24 4.20
N VAL A 44 14.90 -1.37 4.13
CA VAL A 44 14.03 -0.53 3.29
C VAL A 44 12.70 -0.27 3.98
N ASP A 45 12.38 1.01 4.17
CA ASP A 45 11.08 1.49 4.65
C ASP A 45 10.29 2.08 3.47
N VAL A 46 9.22 1.41 3.03
CA VAL A 46 8.25 1.98 2.08
C VAL A 46 7.07 2.54 2.87
N THR A 47 6.69 3.78 2.61
CA THR A 47 5.55 4.41 3.29
C THR A 47 4.45 4.74 2.28
N LEU A 48 3.30 4.06 2.40
CA LEU A 48 2.11 4.42 1.66
C LEU A 48 1.41 5.58 2.35
N TYR A 49 1.14 6.68 1.63
CA TYR A 49 0.36 7.81 2.10
C TYR A 49 -0.95 7.90 1.33
N ALA A 50 -2.08 7.90 2.02
CA ALA A 50 -3.38 8.06 1.40
C ALA A 50 -4.42 8.65 2.37
N ASP A 51 -5.44 9.30 1.82
CA ASP A 51 -6.65 9.65 2.56
C ASP A 51 -7.56 8.42 2.79
N ARG A 52 -8.57 8.60 3.64
CA ARG A 52 -9.53 7.54 3.98
C ARG A 52 -10.22 6.92 2.75
N ALA A 53 -10.60 7.70 1.75
CA ALA A 53 -11.33 7.18 0.59
C ALA A 53 -10.44 6.30 -0.28
N ASN A 54 -9.21 6.74 -0.51
CA ASN A 54 -8.20 5.98 -1.24
C ASN A 54 -7.74 4.73 -0.46
N LEU A 55 -7.63 4.80 0.86
CA LEU A 55 -7.36 3.62 1.71
C LEU A 55 -8.49 2.59 1.65
N ALA A 56 -9.75 3.04 1.67
CA ALA A 56 -10.91 2.15 1.55
C ALA A 56 -10.94 1.47 0.18
N ARG A 57 -10.69 2.23 -0.89
CA ARG A 57 -10.59 1.69 -2.25
C ARG A 57 -9.47 0.64 -2.37
N LEU A 58 -8.29 0.91 -1.80
CA LEU A 58 -7.18 -0.06 -1.81
C LEU A 58 -7.53 -1.33 -1.03
N ARG A 59 -8.18 -1.20 0.13
CA ARG A 59 -8.66 -2.35 0.92
C ARG A 59 -9.59 -3.22 0.08
N ASP A 60 -10.58 -2.62 -0.58
CA ASP A 60 -11.59 -3.36 -1.33
C ASP A 60 -10.96 -4.08 -2.54
N LEU A 61 -10.03 -3.43 -3.23
CA LEU A 61 -9.24 -4.05 -4.31
C LEU A 61 -8.41 -5.24 -3.82
N LEU A 62 -7.70 -5.10 -2.69
CA LEU A 62 -6.89 -6.19 -2.14
C LEU A 62 -7.78 -7.37 -1.69
N ALA A 63 -8.96 -7.10 -1.14
CA ALA A 63 -9.91 -8.14 -0.78
C ALA A 63 -10.44 -8.89 -2.01
N GLU A 64 -10.74 -8.18 -3.10
CA GLU A 64 -11.14 -8.78 -4.37
C GLU A 64 -10.04 -9.67 -4.95
N VAL A 65 -8.78 -9.19 -4.97
CA VAL A 65 -7.63 -9.97 -5.45
C VAL A 65 -7.44 -11.25 -4.65
N VAL A 66 -7.56 -11.19 -3.31
CA VAL A 66 -7.48 -12.38 -2.45
C VAL A 66 -8.59 -13.37 -2.79
N ALA A 67 -9.84 -12.89 -2.93
CA ALA A 67 -10.96 -13.76 -3.30
C ALA A 67 -10.76 -14.44 -4.68
N GLN A 68 -10.16 -13.73 -5.65
CA GLN A 68 -9.82 -14.31 -6.95
C GLN A 68 -8.73 -15.39 -6.84
N LEU A 69 -7.70 -15.17 -6.01
CA LEU A 69 -6.65 -16.16 -5.75
C LEU A 69 -7.21 -17.41 -5.06
N ASP A 70 -8.09 -17.24 -4.08
CA ASP A 70 -8.75 -18.35 -3.38
C ASP A 70 -9.64 -19.16 -4.33
N ALA A 71 -10.42 -18.49 -5.18
CA ALA A 71 -11.24 -19.14 -6.19
C ALA A 71 -10.41 -19.89 -7.24
N ALA A 72 -9.26 -19.34 -7.64
CA ALA A 72 -8.33 -20.00 -8.57
C ALA A 72 -7.63 -21.20 -7.93
N SER A 73 -7.44 -21.19 -6.61
CA SER A 73 -6.80 -22.24 -5.82
C SER A 73 -7.78 -23.35 -5.40
N GLY A 74 -8.84 -23.60 -6.19
CA GLY A 74 -9.96 -24.51 -5.89
C GLY A 74 -9.58 -25.88 -5.30
N PRO A 75 -10.57 -26.61 -4.72
CA PRO A 75 -10.35 -27.67 -3.74
C PRO A 75 -9.26 -28.62 -4.21
N THR A 76 -8.16 -28.68 -3.44
CA THR A 76 -7.14 -29.71 -3.60
C THR A 76 -7.87 -31.04 -3.49
N ALA A 77 -8.02 -31.75 -4.62
CA ALA A 77 -8.63 -33.06 -4.65
C ALA A 77 -7.82 -33.97 -3.71
N ALA A 78 -8.45 -34.37 -2.62
CA ALA A 78 -7.94 -35.41 -1.72
C ALA A 78 -8.17 -36.79 -2.33
#